data_AF-A0A834YJX5-F1
#
_entry.id   AF-A0A834YJX5-F1
#
_cell.length_a   1.000
_cell.length_b   1.000
_cell.length_c   1.000
_cell.angle_alpha   90.00
_cell.angle_beta   90.00
_cell.angle_gamma   90.00
#
_symmetry.space_group_name_H-M   'P 1'
#
loop_
_entity.id
_entity.type
_entity.pdbx_description
1 polymer ?
#
loop_
_entity_poly.entity_id
_entity_poly.type
_entity_poly.pdbx_seq_one_letter_code
_entity_poly.pdbx_strand_id
1 'polypeptide(L)'
;MNTITPTRVVRDGETLVSSEERFELEFFSPGNSKNRYVGIWYMRITIQTVVWVANSDNPLTNSSGTLRIGDDGNLILMNTSLGGVVWSLNQSKVDNSIA
;
A
#
# COMPACT_ATOMS: atom_id res chain seq x y z
N MET A 1 -8.41 3.25 -12.50
CA MET A 1 -8.74 4.03 -11.28
C MET A 1 -7.44 4.30 -10.52
N ASN A 2 -7.15 5.54 -10.12
CA ASN A 2 -5.79 5.99 -9.70
C ASN A 2 -5.72 6.67 -8.32
N THR A 3 -6.82 6.75 -7.56
CA THR A 3 -6.90 7.54 -6.32
C THR A 3 -7.45 6.71 -5.15
N ILE A 4 -6.86 6.84 -3.96
CA ILE A 4 -7.40 6.32 -2.70
C ILE A 4 -8.12 7.46 -1.97
N THR A 5 -9.37 7.22 -1.59
CA THR A 5 -10.19 8.15 -0.78
C THR A 5 -10.47 7.52 0.59
N PRO A 6 -10.92 8.30 1.59
CA PRO A 6 -11.26 7.77 2.91
C PRO A 6 -12.30 6.63 2.91
N THR A 7 -13.19 6.62 1.94
CA THR A 7 -14.23 5.59 1.80
C THR A 7 -13.77 4.36 1.02
N ARG A 8 -12.57 4.39 0.44
CA ARG A 8 -12.06 3.33 -0.42
C ARG A 8 -11.03 2.49 0.32
N VAL A 9 -11.20 1.17 0.21
CA VAL A 9 -10.24 0.17 0.65
C VAL A 9 -9.69 -0.54 -0.58
N VAL A 10 -8.36 -0.63 -0.68
CA VAL A 10 -7.67 -1.42 -1.70
C VAL A 10 -7.32 -2.78 -1.08
N ARG A 11 -7.84 -3.85 -1.66
CA ARG A 11 -7.60 -5.23 -1.24
C ARG A 11 -6.52 -5.88 -2.08
N ASP A 12 -6.02 -7.00 -1.57
CA ASP A 12 -5.15 -7.89 -2.33
C ASP A 12 -5.81 -8.32 -3.66
N GLY A 13 -5.07 -8.18 -4.77
CA GLY A 13 -5.56 -8.39 -6.14
C GLY A 13 -6.24 -7.16 -6.78
N GLU A 14 -6.41 -6.07 -6.03
CA GLU A 14 -6.78 -4.77 -6.59
C GLU A 14 -5.55 -3.90 -6.81
N THR A 15 -5.62 -3.07 -7.85
CA THR A 15 -4.52 -2.22 -8.29
C THR A 15 -4.92 -0.75 -8.43
N LEU A 16 -3.92 0.13 -8.35
CA LEU A 16 -4.01 1.53 -8.72
C LEU A 16 -3.02 1.81 -9.83
N VAL A 17 -3.55 2.17 -10.99
CA VAL A 17 -2.74 2.53 -12.15
C VAL A 17 -2.68 4.04 -12.25
N SER A 18 -1.47 4.59 -12.32
CA SER A 18 -1.24 6.02 -12.57
C SER A 18 -1.91 6.48 -13.88
N SER A 19 -2.25 7.77 -13.99
CA SER A 19 -3.02 8.29 -15.14
C SER A 19 -2.36 8.06 -16.50
N GLU A 20 -1.03 7.97 -16.53
CA GLU A 20 -0.25 7.69 -17.75
C GLU A 20 0.21 6.24 -17.86
N GLU A 21 -0.27 5.36 -16.97
CA GLU A 21 0.07 3.94 -16.96
C GLU A 21 1.59 3.70 -16.89
N ARG A 22 2.31 4.59 -16.21
CA ARG A 22 3.75 4.47 -15.99
C ARG A 22 4.06 3.65 -14.75
N PHE A 23 3.25 3.87 -13.71
CA PHE A 23 3.34 3.20 -12.43
C PHE A 23 2.05 2.49 -12.09
N GLU A 24 2.22 1.40 -11.36
CA GLU A 24 1.16 0.59 -10.80
C GLU A 24 1.47 0.30 -9.33
N LEU A 25 0.47 0.40 -8.47
CA LEU A 25 0.51 0.01 -7.06
C LEU A 25 -0.40 -1.18 -6.84
N GLU A 26 0.16 -2.29 -6.35
CA GLU A 26 -0.59 -3.50 -5.99
C GLU A 26 0.15 -4.31 -4.91
N PHE A 27 -0.56 -5.30 -4.35
CA PHE A 27 -0.02 -6.34 -3.50
C PHE A 27 0.74 -7.40 -4.29
N PHE A 28 1.99 -7.68 -3.96
CA PHE A 28 2.80 -8.67 -4.67
C PHE A 28 3.52 -9.65 -3.73
N SER A 29 4.01 -10.76 -4.31
CA SER A 29 4.89 -11.74 -3.68
C SER A 29 6.22 -11.80 -4.43
N PRO A 30 7.38 -11.65 -3.77
CA PRO A 30 8.66 -11.86 -4.42
C PRO A 30 8.96 -13.36 -4.60
N GLY A 31 9.20 -13.77 -5.83
CA GLY A 31 9.54 -15.16 -6.17
C GLY A 31 8.46 -16.15 -5.73
N ASN A 32 8.86 -17.22 -5.02
CA ASN A 32 7.95 -18.24 -4.51
C ASN A 32 7.52 -18.00 -3.05
N SER A 33 7.73 -16.79 -2.53
CA SER A 33 7.37 -16.45 -1.15
C SER A 33 5.87 -16.31 -0.97
N LYS A 34 5.36 -16.74 0.19
CA LYS A 34 3.98 -16.45 0.62
C LYS A 34 3.83 -15.04 1.21
N ASN A 35 4.95 -14.37 1.47
CA ASN A 35 4.93 -13.03 2.03
C ASN A 35 4.34 -12.04 1.03
N ARG A 36 3.40 -11.22 1.51
CA ARG A 36 2.74 -10.18 0.73
C ARG A 36 3.23 -8.79 1.13
N TYR A 37 3.47 -7.98 0.11
CA TYR A 37 3.93 -6.61 0.23
C TYR A 37 3.07 -5.69 -0.62
N VAL A 38 2.94 -4.43 -0.22
CA VAL A 38 2.43 -3.36 -1.08
C VAL A 38 3.63 -2.69 -1.72
N GLY A 39 3.64 -2.61 -3.04
CA GLY A 39 4.72 -1.97 -3.79
C GLY A 39 4.23 -1.12 -4.94
N ILE A 40 5.13 -0.30 -5.46
CA ILE A 40 4.97 0.42 -6.72
C ILE A 40 6.00 -0.12 -7.70
N TRP A 41 5.59 -0.38 -8.94
CA TRP A 41 6.50 -0.79 -10.02
C TRP A 41 6.21 -0.07 -11.33
N TYR A 42 7.16 -0.17 -12.26
CA TYR A 42 6.97 0.27 -13.64
C TYR A 42 6.02 -0.67 -14.38
N MET A 43 4.86 -0.17 -14.78
CA MET A 43 3.82 -0.98 -15.44
C MET A 43 4.23 -1.41 -16.87
N ARG A 44 4.99 -0.56 -17.57
CA ARG A 44 5.37 -0.78 -18.99
C ARG A 44 6.66 -1.59 -19.18
N ILE A 45 7.25 -2.12 -18.10
CA ILE A 45 8.46 -2.94 -18.17
C ILE A 45 8.06 -4.39 -17.92
N THR A 46 8.38 -5.28 -18.86
CA THR A 46 8.00 -6.71 -18.80
C THR A 46 8.60 -7.42 -17.59
N ILE A 47 9.78 -6.99 -17.14
CA ILE A 47 10.38 -7.44 -15.89
C ILE A 47 9.84 -6.55 -14.78
N GLN A 48 9.09 -7.14 -13.84
CA GLN A 48 8.52 -6.41 -12.71
C GLN A 48 9.64 -5.74 -11.91
N THR A 49 9.74 -4.42 -12.08
CA THR A 49 10.79 -3.60 -11.46
C THR A 49 10.15 -2.77 -10.38
N VAL A 50 10.27 -3.25 -9.14
CA VAL A 50 9.72 -2.59 -7.95
C VAL A 50 10.59 -1.38 -7.60
N VAL A 51 9.99 -0.20 -7.53
CA VAL A 51 10.67 1.07 -7.22
C VAL A 51 10.47 1.51 -5.77
N TRP A 52 9.45 0.98 -5.11
CA TRP A 52 9.14 1.28 -3.71
C TRP A 52 8.32 0.15 -3.07
N VAL A 53 8.54 -0.09 -1.78
CA VAL A 53 7.81 -1.10 -0.98
C VAL A 53 7.42 -0.46 0.35
N ALA A 54 6.14 -0.54 0.71
CA ALA A 54 5.63 0.04 1.96
C ALA A 54 6.15 -0.75 3.18
N ASN A 55 5.79 -2.02 3.25
CA ASN A 55 6.00 -2.89 4.41
C ASN A 55 7.23 -3.78 4.24
N SER A 56 8.37 -3.22 3.83
CA SER A 56 9.62 -3.96 3.57
C SER A 56 10.11 -4.76 4.77
N ASP A 57 9.94 -4.21 5.97
CA ASP A 57 10.48 -4.78 7.21
C ASP A 57 9.48 -5.73 7.89
N ASN A 58 8.19 -5.58 7.59
CA ASN A 58 7.11 -6.34 8.22
C ASN A 58 6.10 -6.87 7.17
N PRO A 59 6.43 -7.98 6.48
CA PRO A 59 5.54 -8.57 5.48
C PRO A 59 4.24 -9.10 6.10
N LEU A 60 3.18 -9.09 5.29
CA LEU A 60 2.01 -9.92 5.55
C LEU A 60 2.33 -11.38 5.18
N THR A 61 1.74 -12.35 5.87
CA THR A 61 1.99 -13.79 5.63
C THR A 61 0.91 -14.45 4.76
N ASN A 62 -0.10 -13.69 4.35
CA ASN A 62 -1.24 -14.13 3.54
C ASN A 62 -1.85 -12.94 2.78
N SER A 63 -2.88 -13.19 1.98
CA SER A 63 -3.59 -12.20 1.16
C SER A 63 -4.66 -11.40 1.92
N SER A 64 -4.56 -11.30 3.26
CA SER A 64 -5.55 -10.64 4.11
C SER A 64 -5.30 -9.13 4.29
N GLY A 65 -4.41 -8.57 3.47
CA GLY A 65 -4.00 -7.17 3.51
C GLY A 65 -5.06 -6.22 2.98
N THR A 66 -5.22 -5.08 3.65
CA THR A 66 -6.03 -3.97 3.15
C THR A 66 -5.27 -2.66 3.30
N LEU A 67 -5.18 -1.90 2.21
CA LEU A 67 -4.59 -0.57 2.18
C LEU A 67 -5.73 0.47 2.13
N ARG A 68 -5.78 1.37 3.11
CA ARG A 68 -6.84 2.37 3.23
C ARG A 68 -6.37 3.60 4.00
N ILE A 69 -7.15 4.66 3.95
CA ILE A 69 -6.98 5.78 4.88
C ILE A 69 -7.61 5.39 6.23
N GLY A 70 -6.85 5.54 7.31
CA GLY A 70 -7.30 5.37 8.69
C GLY A 70 -8.13 6.57 9.16
N ASP A 71 -8.76 6.43 10.32
CA ASP A 71 -9.62 7.48 10.88
C ASP A 71 -8.83 8.74 11.29
N ASP A 72 -7.52 8.59 11.49
CA ASP A 72 -6.56 9.65 11.74
C ASP A 72 -6.08 10.36 10.46
N GLY A 73 -6.54 9.93 9.28
CA GLY A 73 -6.15 10.47 7.98
C GLY A 73 -4.87 9.87 7.40
N ASN A 74 -4.20 8.94 8.10
CA ASN A 74 -2.98 8.31 7.61
C ASN A 74 -3.29 7.15 6.67
N LEU A 75 -2.43 6.94 5.67
CA LEU A 75 -2.47 5.72 4.87
C LEU A 75 -1.95 4.56 5.73
N ILE A 76 -2.78 3.53 5.91
CA ILE A 76 -2.48 2.36 6.72
C ILE A 76 -2.62 1.07 5.91
N LEU A 77 -1.73 0.12 6.19
CA LEU A 77 -1.82 -1.27 5.77
C LEU A 77 -2.26 -2.11 6.97
N MET A 78 -3.42 -2.75 6.86
CA MET A 78 -4.02 -3.54 7.94
C MET A 78 -4.08 -5.02 7.57
N ASN A 79 -3.76 -5.89 8.53
CA ASN A 79 -3.99 -7.33 8.43
C ASN A 79 -5.40 -7.64 8.96
N THR A 80 -6.32 -8.03 8.07
CA THR A 80 -7.70 -8.29 8.46
C THR A 80 -7.92 -9.62 9.17
N SER A 81 -7.02 -10.60 9.00
CA SER A 81 -7.13 -11.90 9.66
C SER A 81 -6.65 -11.88 11.11
N LEU A 82 -5.54 -11.20 11.39
CA LEU A 82 -5.00 -11.08 12.75
C LEU A 82 -5.57 -9.87 13.50
N GLY A 83 -6.09 -8.88 12.75
CA GLY A 83 -6.42 -7.56 13.28
C GLY A 83 -5.16 -6.74 13.53
N GLY A 84 -5.19 -5.47 13.11
CA GLY A 84 -4.12 -4.50 13.43
C GLY A 84 -3.37 -3.94 12.22
N VAL A 85 -2.73 -2.80 12.47
CA VAL A 85 -1.93 -2.05 11.49
C VAL A 85 -0.53 -2.65 11.44
N VAL A 86 -0.11 -3.03 10.23
CA VAL A 86 1.22 -3.62 9.96
C VAL A 86 2.21 -2.55 9.50
N TRP A 87 1.69 -1.54 8.81
CA TRP A 87 2.47 -0.39 8.33
C TRP A 87 1.58 0.85 8.23
N SER A 88 2.15 2.03 8.46
CA SER A 88 1.46 3.31 8.32
C SER A 88 2.42 4.40 7.84
N LEU A 89 1.90 5.37 7.09
CA LEU A 89 2.59 6.65 6.92
C LEU A 89 2.53 7.43 8.23
N ASN A 90 3.69 7.72 8.82
CA ASN A 90 3.80 8.67 9.93
C ASN A 90 3.78 10.10 9.36
N GLN A 91 2.59 10.67 9.14
CA GLN A 91 2.52 12.12 8.93
C GLN A 91 2.78 12.82 10.26
N SER A 92 3.86 13.60 10.34
CA SER A 92 3.95 14.67 11.32
C SER A 92 2.90 15.71 10.96
N LYS A 93 1.82 15.79 11.75
CA LYS A 93 0.84 16.87 11.64
C LYS A 93 1.58 18.17 11.95
N VAL A 94 1.92 18.96 10.94
CA VAL A 94 2.43 20.31 11.16
C VAL A 94 1.26 21.10 11.71
N ASP A 95 1.27 21.36 13.01
CA ASP A 95 0.29 22.22 13.64
C ASP A 95 0.61 23.66 13.20
N ASN A 96 -0.19 24.22 12.31
CA ASN A 96 -0.10 25.63 11.92
C ASN A 96 -0.75 26.54 12.98
N SER A 97 -0.70 26.17 14.27
CA SER A 97 -1.10 27.08 15.33
C SER A 97 -0.05 28.19 15.43
N ILE A 98 -0.39 29.35 14.88
CA ILE A 98 0.33 30.59 15.12
C ILE A 98 0.22 30.90 16.62
N ALA A 99 1.39 30.92 17.28
CA ALA A 99 1.54 31.40 18.66
C ALA A 99 1.23 32.90 18.78
#